data_AF-A0A8I2BXP7-F1
#
_entry.id   AF-A0A8I2BXP7-F1
#
_cell.length_a   1.000
_cell.length_b   1.000
_cell.length_c   1.000
_cell.angle_alpha   90.00
_cell.angle_beta   90.00
_cell.angle_gamma   90.00
#
_symmetry.space_group_name_H-M   'P 1'
#
loop_
_entity.id
_entity.type
_entity.pdbx_description
1 polymer ?
#
loop_
_entity_poly.entity_id
_entity_poly.type
_entity_poly.pdbx_seq_one_letter_code
_entity_poly.pdbx_strand_id
1 'polypeptide(L)'
;MIRMAAAQHHSTSPGGRDIMGSRGISIVVARCLSSVEWLFRLDCGVPQGKARWMVDGLAGALALGVVAATPAAAQEKPAALGLGIFTFTSGPAAAYGMPGKNAADLMIDEINAKGGIGGVPLSATYVDEAQGAQGVIAEYRRLTGDAKNQVMVAALSSANCLALAPLAEQLEVPTVGWNCDTHQLLIDGKSKYVFRPNGNTVPEFVAYAIYLLDRKPDVKTVAIINPDYAFGHDAAKIFIAALKALKPDVEIVAELYPKLGSPNYQTEISRLATARPDVVFSNLWGADLENFVRQAAPRGIFTSSQVILALGETVLQRVPLPDGVIVGVLGDGWWMSPDAKAKPETVKFAEAYKARFGEYPAFPSIKMANALIYVKAAYDAAMQKNGSKWPTRAELADAMKGSKVETLTGTAQTRADNDGLVDQIVGVTVRMSAQQFPVIGDMVRYKGESLMPQAGQDPLAWIATLKPEFAKDLPKPGSYK
;
A
#
# COMPACT_ATOMS: atom_id res chain seq x y z
N MET A 1 -67.56 -45.40 26.30
CA MET A 1 -67.50 -44.37 25.23
C MET A 1 -66.28 -44.72 24.39
N ILE A 2 -66.41 -45.33 23.20
CA ILE A 2 -66.68 -44.67 21.89
C ILE A 2 -65.49 -43.76 21.55
N ARG A 3 -64.49 -44.21 20.75
CA ARG A 3 -64.40 -44.25 19.25
C ARG A 3 -64.25 -42.85 18.62
N MET A 4 -63.47 -42.60 17.56
CA MET A 4 -62.79 -43.45 16.54
C MET A 4 -61.53 -42.71 16.00
N ALA A 5 -60.40 -43.36 15.63
CA ALA A 5 -59.96 -43.78 14.27
C ALA A 5 -59.61 -42.63 13.27
N ALA A 6 -58.68 -42.76 12.29
CA ALA A 6 -58.02 -43.94 11.69
C ALA A 6 -56.54 -43.65 11.29
N ALA A 7 -55.60 -44.63 11.38
CA ALA A 7 -55.02 -45.50 10.31
C ALA A 7 -54.05 -44.81 9.32
N GLN A 8 -52.76 -45.19 9.15
CA GLN A 8 -52.12 -46.46 8.68
C GLN A 8 -52.30 -46.70 7.16
N HIS A 9 -51.35 -47.21 6.34
CA HIS A 9 -50.12 -48.02 6.51
C HIS A 9 -48.89 -47.40 5.76
N HIS A 10 -47.59 -47.79 5.86
CA HIS A 10 -46.87 -49.07 5.60
C HIS A 10 -47.19 -49.67 4.20
N SER A 11 -46.29 -50.28 3.41
CA SER A 11 -44.80 -50.41 3.34
C SER A 11 -44.45 -50.81 1.86
N THR A 12 -43.30 -51.31 1.35
CA THR A 12 -42.06 -51.96 1.87
C THR A 12 -40.94 -51.90 0.78
N SER A 13 -39.75 -52.45 1.04
CA SER A 13 -38.66 -52.78 0.07
C SER A 13 -38.67 -54.31 -0.24
N PRO A 14 -37.76 -54.96 -1.03
CA PRO A 14 -36.65 -54.46 -1.88
C PRO A 14 -36.49 -55.14 -3.29
N GLY A 15 -35.49 -54.70 -4.09
CA GLY A 15 -34.64 -55.64 -4.88
C GLY A 15 -34.50 -55.48 -6.41
N GLY A 16 -33.25 -55.24 -6.87
CA GLY A 16 -32.55 -56.16 -7.81
C GLY A 16 -32.61 -55.97 -9.35
N ARG A 17 -31.49 -55.45 -9.89
CA ARG A 17 -30.87 -55.69 -11.24
C ARG A 17 -31.49 -55.14 -12.54
N ASP A 18 -30.62 -54.38 -13.24
CA ASP A 18 -30.24 -54.41 -14.66
C ASP A 18 -31.31 -54.38 -15.79
N ILE A 19 -31.20 -53.38 -16.68
CA ILE A 19 -30.75 -53.56 -18.09
C ILE A 19 -30.56 -52.20 -18.81
N MET A 20 -29.63 -52.20 -19.78
CA MET A 20 -29.20 -51.18 -20.76
C MET A 20 -30.14 -50.01 -21.15
N GLY A 21 -29.55 -48.84 -21.48
CA GLY A 21 -30.06 -47.99 -22.57
C GLY A 21 -29.68 -46.50 -22.53
N SER A 22 -29.11 -45.97 -23.64
CA SER A 22 -28.98 -44.53 -24.01
C SER A 22 -28.43 -43.53 -22.95
N ARG A 23 -27.26 -42.92 -23.17
CA ARG A 23 -27.08 -41.66 -23.94
C ARG A 23 -28.09 -40.57 -23.52
N GLY A 24 -27.72 -39.39 -23.01
CA GLY A 24 -26.41 -38.72 -23.07
C GLY A 24 -26.60 -37.35 -23.76
N ILE A 25 -27.01 -36.34 -23.00
CA ILE A 25 -27.40 -35.03 -23.53
C ILE A 25 -26.16 -34.14 -23.72
N SER A 26 -25.82 -33.87 -24.97
CA SER A 26 -24.94 -32.76 -25.35
C SER A 26 -25.30 -32.35 -26.78
N ILE A 27 -25.86 -31.16 -26.96
CA ILE A 27 -26.35 -30.68 -28.26
C ILE A 27 -25.44 -29.56 -28.76
N VAL A 28 -24.68 -29.86 -29.83
CA VAL A 28 -24.03 -28.88 -30.69
C VAL A 28 -24.85 -28.79 -31.97
N VAL A 29 -25.31 -27.58 -32.34
CA VAL A 29 -25.93 -27.30 -33.63
C VAL A 29 -25.38 -25.98 -34.16
N ALA A 30 -25.06 -25.93 -35.46
CA ALA A 30 -24.64 -24.73 -36.16
C ALA A 30 -25.25 -24.71 -37.57
N ARG A 31 -25.66 -23.51 -38.03
CA ARG A 31 -26.30 -23.20 -39.34
C ARG A 31 -27.71 -23.84 -39.50
N CYS A 32 -28.65 -23.30 -40.28
CA CYS A 32 -28.57 -22.28 -41.35
C CYS A 32 -29.89 -21.47 -41.49
N LEU A 33 -30.08 -20.78 -42.63
CA LEU A 33 -31.16 -19.84 -43.05
C LEU A 33 -30.78 -18.36 -42.77
N SER A 34 -30.64 -17.41 -43.72
CA SER A 34 -31.43 -16.99 -44.92
C SER A 34 -32.66 -16.14 -44.54
N SER A 35 -32.94 -14.95 -45.11
CA SER A 35 -32.41 -14.23 -46.29
C SER A 35 -32.60 -12.71 -46.14
N VAL A 36 -32.05 -11.90 -47.05
CA VAL A 36 -32.69 -10.74 -47.75
C VAL A 36 -31.62 -9.99 -48.56
N GLU A 37 -31.89 -9.74 -49.84
CA GLU A 37 -31.15 -8.82 -50.73
C GLU A 37 -31.98 -7.56 -51.02
N TRP A 38 -31.36 -6.62 -51.76
CA TRP A 38 -31.88 -5.58 -52.69
C TRP A 38 -30.98 -4.33 -52.51
N LEU A 39 -30.03 -4.07 -53.42
CA LEU A 39 -30.17 -3.30 -54.67
C LEU A 39 -30.44 -1.79 -54.40
N PHE A 40 -29.80 -0.83 -55.09
CA PHE A 40 -29.13 -0.86 -56.40
C PHE A 40 -27.72 -0.23 -56.41
N ARG A 41 -26.95 -0.56 -57.45
CA ARG A 41 -25.75 0.18 -57.90
C ARG A 41 -26.11 0.90 -59.21
N LEU A 42 -25.73 2.17 -59.38
CA LEU A 42 -25.83 2.90 -60.64
C LEU A 42 -24.52 3.64 -60.92
N ASP A 43 -24.04 3.51 -62.15
CA ASP A 43 -22.80 4.11 -62.67
C ASP A 43 -23.00 4.30 -64.19
N CYS A 44 -22.89 5.53 -64.70
CA CYS A 44 -22.96 5.85 -66.14
C CYS A 44 -22.70 7.34 -66.45
N GLY A 45 -21.73 7.65 -67.33
CA GLY A 45 -21.85 8.78 -68.28
C GLY A 45 -21.12 10.13 -68.01
N VAL A 46 -19.82 10.21 -68.37
CA VAL A 46 -19.27 10.97 -69.54
C VAL A 46 -19.88 12.38 -69.83
N PRO A 47 -19.10 13.49 -70.05
CA PRO A 47 -17.91 13.52 -70.92
C PRO A 47 -16.66 14.34 -70.46
N GLN A 48 -15.60 14.29 -71.28
CA GLN A 48 -14.33 15.03 -71.17
C GLN A 48 -14.41 16.47 -71.74
N GLY A 49 -13.55 17.40 -71.28
CA GLY A 49 -13.64 18.82 -71.66
C GLY A 49 -12.36 19.69 -71.56
N LYS A 50 -11.25 19.28 -72.20
CA LYS A 50 -10.11 20.11 -72.71
C LYS A 50 -9.50 21.27 -71.85
N ALA A 51 -8.22 21.10 -71.51
CA ALA A 51 -7.14 22.14 -71.49
C ALA A 51 -7.28 23.35 -70.51
N ARG A 52 -6.20 23.97 -70.02
CA ARG A 52 -4.87 24.17 -70.64
C ARG A 52 -3.79 24.38 -69.56
N TRP A 53 -2.58 23.87 -69.79
CA TRP A 53 -1.39 24.31 -69.04
C TRP A 53 -0.94 25.68 -69.54
N MET A 54 -0.66 26.61 -68.64
CA MET A 54 0.30 27.71 -68.83
C MET A 54 0.93 28.01 -67.47
N VAL A 55 2.26 28.09 -67.46
CA VAL A 55 3.06 28.56 -66.32
C VAL A 55 3.31 30.08 -66.50
N ASP A 56 3.93 30.69 -65.50
CA ASP A 56 4.45 32.07 -65.43
C ASP A 56 3.51 33.12 -64.82
N GLY A 57 4.03 33.78 -63.78
CA GLY A 57 3.29 34.74 -62.95
C GLY A 57 3.91 34.92 -61.56
N LEU A 58 5.18 35.33 -61.46
CA LEU A 58 5.76 35.73 -60.17
C LEU A 58 5.05 36.98 -59.64
N ALA A 59 4.29 36.83 -58.55
CA ALA A 59 3.83 37.92 -57.69
C ALA A 59 4.12 37.54 -56.23
N GLY A 60 5.21 38.07 -55.69
CA GLY A 60 5.68 37.70 -54.35
C GLY A 60 4.83 38.31 -53.24
N ALA A 61 4.31 37.48 -52.34
CA ALA A 61 3.77 37.90 -51.05
C ALA A 61 4.42 37.07 -49.95
N LEU A 62 5.27 37.69 -49.12
CA LEU A 62 5.77 37.04 -47.91
C LEU A 62 4.63 36.96 -46.88
N ALA A 63 3.82 35.92 -46.99
CA ALA A 63 2.97 35.46 -45.90
C ALA A 63 3.85 34.87 -44.79
N LEU A 64 4.47 35.74 -44.00
CA LEU A 64 5.06 35.38 -42.70
C LEU A 64 3.91 34.90 -41.79
N GLY A 65 3.62 33.61 -41.88
CA GLY A 65 2.66 32.93 -41.03
C GLY A 65 3.17 32.96 -39.60
N VAL A 66 2.82 34.01 -38.87
CA VAL A 66 3.05 34.12 -37.44
C VAL A 66 2.32 32.95 -36.79
N VAL A 67 3.08 31.92 -36.41
CA VAL A 67 2.63 30.92 -35.44
C VAL A 67 2.44 31.68 -34.14
N ALA A 68 1.22 32.19 -33.95
CA ALA A 68 0.81 32.83 -32.72
C ALA A 68 0.89 31.76 -31.63
N ALA A 69 2.01 31.75 -30.90
CA ALA A 69 2.16 30.94 -29.72
C ALA A 69 1.07 31.38 -28.74
N THR A 70 -0.02 30.62 -28.69
CA THR A 70 -1.06 30.79 -27.70
C THR A 70 -0.38 30.71 -26.34
N PRO A 71 -0.43 31.77 -25.50
CA PRO A 71 0.22 31.72 -24.21
C PRO A 71 -0.45 30.58 -23.44
N ALA A 72 0.33 29.54 -23.12
CA ALA A 72 -0.16 28.39 -22.36
C ALA A 72 -0.82 28.93 -21.10
N ALA A 73 -2.14 28.77 -21.01
CA ALA A 73 -2.97 29.47 -20.05
C ALA A 73 -2.47 29.14 -18.65
N ALA A 74 -1.89 30.12 -17.97
CA ALA A 74 -1.37 29.93 -16.63
C ALA A 74 -2.54 29.57 -15.73
N GLN A 75 -2.52 28.38 -15.15
CA GLN A 75 -3.59 27.95 -14.26
C GLN A 75 -3.61 28.92 -13.06
N GLU A 76 -4.74 29.61 -12.89
CA GLU A 76 -4.91 30.53 -11.77
C GLU A 76 -4.79 29.76 -10.45
N LYS A 77 -4.21 30.39 -9.43
CA LYS A 77 -4.08 29.76 -8.12
C LYS A 77 -5.49 29.48 -7.56
N PRO A 78 -5.85 28.21 -7.27
CA PRO A 78 -7.17 27.90 -6.75
C PRO A 78 -7.32 28.48 -5.34
N ALA A 79 -8.56 28.82 -4.95
CA ALA A 79 -8.84 29.40 -3.64
C ALA A 79 -8.47 28.46 -2.47
N ALA A 80 -8.45 27.15 -2.72
CA ALA A 80 -7.87 26.13 -1.84
C ALA A 80 -7.43 24.92 -2.67
N LEU A 81 -6.40 24.20 -2.21
CA LEU A 81 -6.03 22.88 -2.72
C LEU A 81 -6.76 21.82 -1.90
N GLY A 82 -7.64 21.07 -2.58
CA GLY A 82 -8.28 19.90 -2.01
C GLY A 82 -7.34 18.70 -1.98
N LEU A 83 -7.31 18.01 -0.84
CA LEU A 83 -6.60 16.75 -0.65
C LEU A 83 -7.62 15.65 -0.37
N GLY A 84 -7.81 14.72 -1.31
CA GLY A 84 -8.56 13.49 -1.03
C GLY A 84 -7.69 12.53 -0.24
N ILE A 85 -7.96 12.34 1.05
CA ILE A 85 -7.14 11.52 1.95
C ILE A 85 -7.89 10.24 2.30
N PHE A 86 -7.37 9.10 1.84
CA PHE A 86 -8.00 7.79 2.02
C PHE A 86 -7.33 7.08 3.20
N THR A 87 -8.11 6.73 4.21
CA THR A 87 -7.66 6.01 5.42
C THR A 87 -8.84 5.31 6.08
N PHE A 88 -8.60 4.38 6.99
CA PHE A 88 -9.67 3.82 7.83
C PHE A 88 -10.04 4.79 8.95
N THR A 89 -11.29 5.25 8.96
CA THR A 89 -11.84 6.13 10.01
C THR A 89 -12.93 5.47 10.85
N SER A 90 -13.42 4.30 10.45
CA SER A 90 -14.37 3.49 11.23
C SER A 90 -14.02 2.00 11.22
N GLY A 91 -14.74 1.21 12.03
CA GLY A 91 -14.53 -0.23 12.19
C GLY A 91 -13.21 -0.60 12.88
N PRO A 92 -12.87 -1.90 12.96
CA PRO A 92 -11.65 -2.38 13.63
C PRO A 92 -10.35 -1.80 13.07
N ALA A 93 -10.34 -1.47 11.78
CA ALA A 93 -9.19 -0.92 11.08
C ALA A 93 -8.86 0.55 11.47
N ALA A 94 -9.82 1.29 12.04
CA ALA A 94 -9.60 2.67 12.49
C ALA A 94 -8.49 2.80 13.54
N ALA A 95 -8.24 1.74 14.33
CA ALA A 95 -7.14 1.71 15.32
C ALA A 95 -5.74 1.93 14.69
N TYR A 96 -5.58 1.66 13.39
CA TYR A 96 -4.37 1.88 12.60
C TYR A 96 -4.50 3.08 11.63
N GLY A 97 -5.69 3.36 11.10
CA GLY A 97 -5.92 4.49 10.18
C GLY A 97 -6.03 5.87 10.84
N MET A 98 -6.56 5.95 12.07
CA MET A 98 -6.71 7.21 12.80
C MET A 98 -5.36 7.87 13.18
N PRO A 99 -4.29 7.14 13.58
CA PRO A 99 -2.97 7.74 13.75
C PRO A 99 -2.44 8.48 12.52
N GLY A 100 -2.73 7.97 11.31
CA GLY A 100 -2.46 8.68 10.05
C GLY A 100 -3.34 9.92 9.89
N LYS A 101 -4.66 9.80 10.09
CA LYS A 101 -5.60 10.94 9.99
C LYS A 101 -5.21 12.10 10.92
N ASN A 102 -4.85 11.78 12.17
CA ASN A 102 -4.41 12.74 13.18
C ASN A 102 -3.14 13.50 12.75
N ALA A 103 -2.20 12.81 12.12
CA ALA A 103 -1.01 13.43 11.54
C ALA A 103 -1.33 14.33 10.34
N ALA A 104 -2.27 13.92 9.49
CA ALA A 104 -2.72 14.75 8.37
C ALA A 104 -3.37 16.06 8.85
N ASP A 105 -4.26 16.01 9.84
CA ASP A 105 -4.86 17.21 10.46
C ASP A 105 -3.77 18.16 11.00
N LEU A 106 -2.81 17.63 11.77
CA LEU A 106 -1.72 18.42 12.36
C LEU A 106 -0.82 19.07 11.29
N MET A 107 -0.45 18.32 10.25
CA MET A 107 0.40 18.81 9.16
C MET A 107 -0.31 19.83 8.27
N ILE A 108 -1.61 19.66 8.02
CA ILE A 108 -2.42 20.63 7.28
C ILE A 108 -2.53 21.94 8.05
N ASP A 109 -2.79 21.89 9.36
CA ASP A 109 -2.81 23.09 10.21
C ASP A 109 -1.43 23.79 10.24
N GLU A 110 -0.34 23.03 10.37
CA GLU A 110 1.04 23.56 10.32
C GLU A 110 1.42 24.18 8.96
N ILE A 111 0.91 23.66 7.84
CA ILE A 111 1.16 24.22 6.50
C ILE A 111 0.29 25.46 6.27
N ASN A 112 -0.98 25.42 6.65
CA ASN A 112 -1.91 26.55 6.52
C ASN A 112 -1.49 27.75 7.38
N ALA A 113 -1.01 27.51 8.60
CA ALA A 113 -0.45 28.55 9.48
C ALA A 113 0.81 29.23 8.90
N LYS A 114 1.48 28.61 7.92
CA LYS A 114 2.64 29.15 7.20
C LYS A 114 2.27 29.78 5.84
N GLY A 115 0.98 29.99 5.57
CA GLY A 115 0.48 30.55 4.31
C GLY A 115 0.16 29.50 3.23
N GLY A 116 0.09 28.22 3.58
CA GLY A 116 -0.26 27.14 2.66
C GLY A 116 0.88 26.76 1.70
N ILE A 117 0.52 26.24 0.53
CA ILE A 117 1.45 25.91 -0.56
C ILE A 117 1.43 27.06 -1.58
N GLY A 118 2.51 27.82 -1.70
CA GLY A 118 2.59 28.94 -2.65
C GLY A 118 1.55 30.04 -2.44
N GLY A 119 0.96 30.16 -1.24
CA GLY A 119 -0.16 31.05 -0.93
C GLY A 119 -1.55 30.39 -0.98
N VAL A 120 -1.65 29.10 -1.32
CA VAL A 120 -2.92 28.36 -1.43
C VAL A 120 -3.12 27.47 -0.19
N PRO A 121 -4.22 27.62 0.57
CA PRO A 121 -4.50 26.80 1.73
C PRO A 121 -4.92 25.37 1.35
N LEU A 122 -4.58 24.40 2.19
CA LEU A 122 -4.95 23.00 2.09
C LEU A 122 -6.31 22.73 2.74
N SER A 123 -7.13 21.90 2.11
CA SER A 123 -8.40 21.40 2.63
C SER A 123 -8.52 19.89 2.42
N ALA A 124 -8.40 19.10 3.49
CA ALA A 124 -8.65 17.66 3.40
C ALA A 124 -10.13 17.36 3.12
N THR A 125 -10.38 16.28 2.38
CA THR A 125 -11.63 15.51 2.42
C THR A 125 -11.26 14.06 2.71
N TYR A 126 -11.66 13.56 3.87
CA TYR A 126 -11.35 12.19 4.28
C TYR A 126 -12.33 11.20 3.66
N VAL A 127 -11.81 10.10 3.11
CA VAL A 127 -12.59 8.97 2.59
C VAL A 127 -12.30 7.74 3.42
N ASP A 128 -13.36 7.17 4.02
CA ASP A 128 -13.22 5.98 4.84
C ASP A 128 -13.01 4.72 3.98
N GLU A 129 -11.88 4.07 4.15
CA GLU A 129 -11.55 2.81 3.48
C GLU A 129 -12.39 1.62 3.96
N ALA A 130 -13.10 1.73 5.08
CA ALA A 130 -14.04 0.73 5.56
C ALA A 130 -15.20 0.46 4.57
N GLN A 131 -15.43 1.38 3.61
CA GLN A 131 -16.38 1.20 2.51
C GLN A 131 -15.93 0.17 1.44
N GLY A 132 -14.67 -0.27 1.50
CA GLY A 132 -14.08 -1.23 0.57
C GLY A 132 -13.89 -0.70 -0.86
N ALA A 133 -13.33 -1.56 -1.73
CA ALA A 133 -12.85 -1.18 -3.06
C ALA A 133 -13.86 -0.41 -3.92
N GLN A 134 -15.14 -0.81 -3.93
CA GLN A 134 -16.18 -0.13 -4.71
C GLN A 134 -16.52 1.26 -4.15
N GLY A 135 -16.59 1.41 -2.82
CA GLY A 135 -16.84 2.70 -2.18
C GLY A 135 -15.70 3.69 -2.40
N VAL A 136 -14.44 3.24 -2.24
CA VAL A 136 -13.28 4.11 -2.48
C VAL A 136 -13.14 4.48 -3.96
N ILE A 137 -13.46 3.58 -4.91
CA ILE A 137 -13.51 3.91 -6.34
C ILE A 137 -14.57 4.99 -6.64
N ALA A 138 -15.77 4.87 -6.05
CA ALA A 138 -16.84 5.85 -6.22
C ALA A 138 -16.44 7.22 -5.66
N GLU A 139 -15.90 7.26 -4.44
CA GLU A 139 -15.42 8.50 -3.81
C GLU A 139 -14.22 9.11 -4.53
N TYR A 140 -13.30 8.30 -5.06
CA TYR A 140 -12.20 8.78 -5.90
C TYR A 140 -12.72 9.44 -7.19
N ARG A 141 -13.70 8.83 -7.87
CA ARG A 141 -14.37 9.46 -9.04
C ARG A 141 -15.10 10.75 -8.65
N ARG A 142 -15.78 10.78 -7.50
CA ARG A 142 -16.48 11.97 -6.97
C ARG A 142 -15.50 13.12 -6.69
N LEU A 143 -14.36 12.82 -6.05
CA LEU A 143 -13.36 13.82 -5.69
C LEU A 143 -12.57 14.32 -6.90
N THR A 144 -12.17 13.45 -7.82
CA THR A 144 -11.38 13.85 -9.02
C THR A 144 -12.14 14.79 -9.98
N GLY A 145 -13.47 14.77 -9.95
CA GLY A 145 -14.35 15.69 -10.69
C GLY A 145 -14.49 17.09 -10.08
N ASP A 146 -14.06 17.31 -8.84
CA ASP A 146 -13.97 18.63 -8.23
C ASP A 146 -12.60 19.24 -8.54
N ALA A 147 -12.60 20.39 -9.23
CA ALA A 147 -11.40 21.05 -9.73
C ALA A 147 -10.41 21.49 -8.62
N LYS A 148 -10.81 21.53 -7.35
CA LYS A 148 -9.86 21.79 -6.24
C LYS A 148 -8.98 20.58 -5.91
N ASN A 149 -9.42 19.36 -6.22
CA ASN A 149 -8.67 18.13 -5.92
C ASN A 149 -7.69 17.82 -7.06
N GLN A 150 -6.48 18.38 -6.95
CA GLN A 150 -5.41 18.22 -7.94
C GLN A 150 -4.43 17.08 -7.60
N VAL A 151 -4.46 16.58 -6.36
CA VAL A 151 -3.66 15.45 -5.88
C VAL A 151 -4.50 14.61 -4.90
N MET A 152 -4.25 13.31 -4.84
CA MET A 152 -4.83 12.39 -3.86
C MET A 152 -3.74 11.82 -2.94
N VAL A 153 -4.06 11.66 -1.67
CA VAL A 153 -3.22 10.97 -0.68
C VAL A 153 -3.91 9.65 -0.36
N ALA A 154 -3.69 8.67 -1.23
CA ALA A 154 -4.43 7.42 -1.26
C ALA A 154 -3.46 6.25 -1.43
N ALA A 155 -3.47 5.22 -0.59
CA ALA A 155 -4.34 4.92 0.54
C ALA A 155 -3.56 4.10 1.60
N LEU A 156 -4.28 3.47 2.54
CA LEU A 156 -3.73 2.58 3.56
C LEU A 156 -3.84 1.11 3.15
N SER A 157 -5.00 0.65 2.70
CA SER A 157 -5.16 -0.75 2.34
C SER A 157 -4.52 -1.05 0.98
N SER A 158 -3.51 -1.92 0.97
CA SER A 158 -2.91 -2.48 -0.27
C SER A 158 -3.95 -2.93 -1.31
N ALA A 159 -5.09 -3.50 -0.89
CA ALA A 159 -6.16 -3.88 -1.81
C ALA A 159 -6.91 -2.68 -2.42
N ASN A 160 -7.11 -1.61 -1.65
CA ASN A 160 -7.68 -0.35 -2.16
C ASN A 160 -6.66 0.39 -3.05
N CYS A 161 -5.37 0.38 -2.70
CA CYS A 161 -4.31 0.95 -3.53
C CYS A 161 -4.25 0.30 -4.92
N LEU A 162 -4.31 -1.02 -5.00
CA LEU A 162 -4.38 -1.76 -6.27
C LEU A 162 -5.68 -1.49 -7.05
N ALA A 163 -6.79 -1.23 -6.35
CA ALA A 163 -8.07 -0.87 -6.98
C ALA A 163 -8.10 0.59 -7.51
N LEU A 164 -7.36 1.50 -6.86
CA LEU A 164 -7.29 2.92 -7.22
C LEU A 164 -6.18 3.24 -8.23
N ALA A 165 -5.09 2.45 -8.30
CA ALA A 165 -3.97 2.74 -9.20
C ALA A 165 -4.38 2.83 -10.70
N PRO A 166 -5.17 1.91 -11.28
CA PRO A 166 -5.65 2.04 -12.66
C PRO A 166 -6.55 3.27 -12.88
N LEU A 167 -7.22 3.74 -11.82
CA LEU A 167 -8.10 4.91 -11.85
C LEU A 167 -7.33 6.23 -11.77
N ALA A 168 -6.23 6.26 -11.02
CA ALA A 168 -5.29 7.38 -10.99
C ALA A 168 -4.64 7.61 -12.36
N GLU A 169 -4.21 6.53 -13.01
CA GLU A 169 -3.69 6.58 -14.39
C GLU A 169 -4.79 6.94 -15.41
N GLN A 170 -6.01 6.38 -15.30
CA GLN A 170 -7.13 6.70 -16.21
C GLN A 170 -7.54 8.18 -16.17
N LEU A 171 -7.51 8.80 -14.99
CA LEU A 171 -7.99 10.17 -14.76
C LEU A 171 -6.86 11.21 -14.70
N GLU A 172 -5.62 10.78 -14.95
CA GLU A 172 -4.41 11.61 -14.92
C GLU A 172 -4.23 12.39 -13.61
N VAL A 173 -4.43 11.72 -12.47
CA VAL A 173 -4.41 12.37 -11.14
C VAL A 173 -3.25 11.85 -10.27
N PRO A 174 -2.25 12.70 -9.96
CA PRO A 174 -1.19 12.40 -9.01
C PRO A 174 -1.73 11.84 -7.70
N THR A 175 -1.29 10.64 -7.36
CA THR A 175 -1.77 9.84 -6.23
C THR A 175 -0.59 9.33 -5.41
N VAL A 176 -0.50 9.80 -4.17
CA VAL A 176 0.59 9.52 -3.25
C VAL A 176 0.20 8.41 -2.28
N GLY A 177 0.79 7.24 -2.47
CA GLY A 177 0.64 6.06 -1.62
C GLY A 177 1.29 6.27 -0.26
N TRP A 178 0.48 6.68 0.73
CA TRP A 178 0.98 7.01 2.06
C TRP A 178 1.23 5.78 2.95
N ASN A 179 0.48 4.69 2.79
CA ASN A 179 0.78 3.38 3.40
C ASN A 179 0.43 2.22 2.42
N CYS A 180 0.58 2.44 1.12
CA CYS A 180 0.29 1.43 0.09
C CYS A 180 1.42 0.39 -0.03
N ASP A 181 1.67 -0.39 1.01
CA ASP A 181 2.97 -1.07 1.15
C ASP A 181 3.16 -2.26 0.16
N THR A 182 2.11 -2.84 -0.44
CA THR A 182 2.22 -3.97 -1.39
C THR A 182 3.18 -3.69 -2.57
N HIS A 183 4.26 -4.47 -2.69
CA HIS A 183 5.21 -4.37 -3.79
C HIS A 183 4.55 -4.43 -5.18
N GLN A 184 3.42 -5.13 -5.31
CA GLN A 184 2.67 -5.30 -6.56
C GLN A 184 2.15 -3.99 -7.17
N LEU A 185 2.05 -2.91 -6.38
CA LEU A 185 1.50 -1.62 -6.83
C LEU A 185 2.27 -0.98 -8.01
N LEU A 186 3.60 -1.12 -8.01
CA LEU A 186 4.51 -0.42 -8.94
C LEU A 186 5.47 -1.38 -9.67
N ILE A 187 5.33 -2.69 -9.43
CA ILE A 187 6.24 -3.74 -9.95
C ILE A 187 6.40 -3.74 -11.47
N ASP A 188 5.39 -3.26 -12.21
CA ASP A 188 5.39 -3.27 -13.68
C ASP A 188 6.13 -2.07 -14.32
N GLY A 189 6.49 -1.06 -13.51
CA GLY A 189 7.25 0.12 -13.91
C GLY A 189 6.53 1.13 -14.82
N LYS A 190 5.20 1.05 -14.99
CA LYS A 190 4.46 1.85 -16.00
C LYS A 190 3.67 3.03 -15.45
N SER A 191 3.49 3.13 -14.14
CA SER A 191 2.77 4.25 -13.51
C SER A 191 3.38 5.62 -13.84
N LYS A 192 2.51 6.57 -14.19
CA LYS A 192 2.86 7.98 -14.43
C LYS A 192 2.27 8.89 -13.36
N TYR A 193 1.17 8.47 -12.73
CA TYR A 193 0.40 9.27 -11.78
C TYR A 193 0.33 8.63 -10.39
N VAL A 194 0.64 7.33 -10.23
CA VAL A 194 0.84 6.71 -8.91
C VAL A 194 2.30 6.85 -8.45
N PHE A 195 2.50 7.30 -7.21
CA PHE A 195 3.81 7.48 -6.57
C PHE A 195 3.79 6.93 -5.13
N ARG A 196 4.86 6.26 -4.70
CA ARG A 196 5.02 5.79 -3.32
C ARG A 196 6.30 6.36 -2.71
N PRO A 197 6.24 7.42 -1.89
CA PRO A 197 7.41 7.97 -1.19
C PRO A 197 7.81 7.18 0.06
N ASN A 198 7.02 6.16 0.43
CA ASN A 198 7.23 5.27 1.57
C ASN A 198 7.85 3.93 1.13
N GLY A 199 8.15 3.05 2.08
CA GLY A 199 8.65 1.70 1.80
C GLY A 199 7.64 0.79 1.09
N ASN A 200 8.07 -0.43 0.77
CA ASN A 200 7.21 -1.50 0.30
C ASN A 200 7.54 -2.82 1.01
N THR A 201 6.68 -3.83 0.85
CA THR A 201 6.79 -5.14 1.52
C THR A 201 8.13 -5.87 1.35
N VAL A 202 8.89 -5.62 0.28
CA VAL A 202 10.14 -6.33 -0.02
C VAL A 202 11.24 -6.01 0.99
N PRO A 203 11.73 -4.76 1.12
CA PRO A 203 12.75 -4.43 2.12
C PRO A 203 12.26 -4.70 3.55
N GLU A 204 10.98 -4.45 3.82
CA GLU A 204 10.34 -4.68 5.13
C GLU A 204 10.52 -6.14 5.58
N PHE A 205 10.05 -7.12 4.81
CA PHE A 205 10.07 -8.53 5.23
C PHE A 205 11.42 -9.23 5.00
N VAL A 206 12.26 -8.71 4.11
CA VAL A 206 13.68 -9.11 4.02
C VAL A 206 14.44 -8.66 5.29
N ALA A 207 14.22 -7.43 5.78
CA ALA A 207 14.85 -6.93 7.01
C ALA A 207 14.47 -7.78 8.23
N TYR A 208 13.19 -8.15 8.39
CA TYR A 208 12.76 -9.02 9.48
C TYR A 208 13.39 -10.42 9.41
N ALA A 209 13.58 -11.00 8.22
CA ALA A 209 14.23 -12.31 8.07
C ALA A 209 15.72 -12.26 8.45
N ILE A 210 16.43 -11.20 8.07
CA ILE A 210 17.86 -10.99 8.39
C ILE A 210 18.04 -10.74 9.90
N TYR A 211 17.25 -9.84 10.47
CA TYR A 211 17.31 -9.51 11.90
C TYR A 211 16.91 -10.70 12.78
N LEU A 212 15.98 -11.56 12.32
CA LEU A 212 15.71 -12.85 12.96
C LEU A 212 16.95 -13.74 12.96
N LEU A 213 17.61 -13.94 11.81
CA LEU A 213 18.76 -14.85 11.70
C LEU A 213 19.99 -14.36 12.47
N ASP A 214 20.20 -13.04 12.60
CA ASP A 214 21.24 -12.47 13.46
C ASP A 214 20.97 -12.70 14.96
N ARG A 215 19.71 -12.86 15.36
CA ARG A 215 19.29 -13.12 16.75
C ARG A 215 19.11 -14.59 17.09
N LYS A 216 18.63 -15.38 16.13
CA LYS A 216 18.27 -16.79 16.28
C LYS A 216 18.73 -17.61 15.06
N PRO A 217 20.06 -17.75 14.84
CA PRO A 217 20.61 -18.50 13.71
C PRO A 217 20.33 -20.03 13.80
N ASP A 218 19.90 -20.52 14.97
CA ASP A 218 19.53 -21.90 15.23
C ASP A 218 18.06 -22.23 14.90
N VAL A 219 17.28 -21.27 14.36
CA VAL A 219 15.87 -21.46 13.98
C VAL A 219 15.68 -22.65 13.03
N LYS A 220 14.65 -23.46 13.30
CA LYS A 220 14.24 -24.61 12.47
C LYS A 220 12.79 -24.54 12.04
N THR A 221 11.91 -23.99 12.88
CA THR A 221 10.46 -24.03 12.71
C THR A 221 9.82 -22.65 12.87
N VAL A 222 8.98 -22.28 11.92
CA VAL A 222 8.27 -20.99 11.92
C VAL A 222 6.78 -21.21 11.72
N ALA A 223 5.96 -20.46 12.46
CA ALA A 223 4.56 -20.29 12.16
C ALA A 223 4.26 -18.83 11.77
N ILE A 224 3.29 -18.65 10.88
CA ILE A 224 2.89 -17.35 10.32
C ILE A 224 1.42 -17.09 10.66
N ILE A 225 1.10 -15.88 11.12
CA ILE A 225 -0.26 -15.41 11.36
C ILE A 225 -0.48 -14.00 10.81
N ASN A 226 -1.12 -13.92 9.64
CA ASN A 226 -1.25 -12.71 8.83
C ASN A 226 -2.72 -12.49 8.40
N PRO A 227 -3.16 -11.25 8.15
CA PRO A 227 -4.54 -10.98 7.71
C PRO A 227 -4.79 -11.51 6.29
N ASP A 228 -5.96 -12.10 6.04
CA ASP A 228 -6.34 -12.72 4.76
C ASP A 228 -6.66 -11.71 3.64
N TYR A 229 -5.63 -10.99 3.18
CA TYR A 229 -5.66 -10.10 2.00
C TYR A 229 -4.25 -9.82 1.49
N ALA A 230 -4.13 -9.08 0.37
CA ALA A 230 -2.88 -8.85 -0.37
C ALA A 230 -1.63 -8.58 0.51
N PHE A 231 -1.72 -7.67 1.49
CA PHE A 231 -0.58 -7.34 2.36
C PHE A 231 -0.14 -8.50 3.27
N GLY A 232 -1.08 -9.28 3.80
CA GLY A 232 -0.74 -10.44 4.64
C GLY A 232 -0.17 -11.62 3.83
N HIS A 233 -0.67 -11.83 2.61
CA HIS A 233 -0.14 -12.83 1.68
C HIS A 233 1.22 -12.43 1.11
N ASP A 234 1.41 -11.16 0.72
CA ASP A 234 2.73 -10.63 0.32
C ASP A 234 3.75 -10.79 1.45
N ALA A 235 3.37 -10.47 2.69
CA ALA A 235 4.24 -10.57 3.85
C ALA A 235 4.72 -11.99 4.12
N ALA A 236 3.81 -12.97 4.09
CA ALA A 236 4.17 -14.38 4.22
C ALA A 236 5.10 -14.81 3.08
N LYS A 237 4.72 -14.52 1.83
CA LYS A 237 5.45 -14.92 0.62
C LYS A 237 6.89 -14.39 0.61
N ILE A 238 7.09 -13.11 0.94
CA ILE A 238 8.41 -12.47 0.96
C ILE A 238 9.24 -12.96 2.16
N PHE A 239 8.64 -13.02 3.36
CA PHE A 239 9.35 -13.49 4.56
C PHE A 239 9.81 -14.96 4.42
N ILE A 240 8.94 -15.86 3.93
CA ILE A 240 9.29 -17.25 3.66
C ILE A 240 10.40 -17.34 2.61
N ALA A 241 10.31 -16.58 1.53
CA ALA A 241 11.31 -16.60 0.46
C ALA A 241 12.69 -16.13 0.97
N ALA A 242 12.74 -15.01 1.71
CA ALA A 242 13.97 -14.47 2.28
C ALA A 242 14.57 -15.44 3.31
N LEU A 243 13.74 -15.99 4.20
CA LEU A 243 14.19 -16.93 5.20
C LEU A 243 14.70 -18.25 4.60
N LYS A 244 14.07 -18.77 3.53
CA LYS A 244 14.56 -19.98 2.83
C LYS A 244 15.81 -19.73 1.98
N ALA A 245 16.01 -18.53 1.45
CA ALA A 245 17.25 -18.17 0.75
C ALA A 245 18.45 -18.04 1.72
N LEU A 246 18.22 -17.48 2.90
CA LEU A 246 19.26 -17.24 3.92
C LEU A 246 19.46 -18.42 4.89
N LYS A 247 18.45 -19.28 5.07
CA LYS A 247 18.48 -20.48 5.92
C LYS A 247 17.56 -21.58 5.34
N PRO A 248 18.02 -22.35 4.34
CA PRO A 248 17.19 -23.32 3.60
C PRO A 248 16.52 -24.40 4.46
N ASP A 249 17.09 -24.74 5.61
CA ASP A 249 16.60 -25.83 6.49
C ASP A 249 15.36 -25.45 7.32
N VAL A 250 14.78 -24.26 7.13
CA VAL A 250 13.63 -23.79 7.92
C VAL A 250 12.30 -24.36 7.39
N GLU A 251 11.60 -25.07 8.27
CA GLU A 251 10.25 -25.57 8.06
C GLU A 251 9.20 -24.53 8.45
N ILE A 252 8.18 -24.36 7.61
CA ILE A 252 6.99 -23.54 7.91
C ILE A 252 5.92 -24.49 8.45
N VAL A 253 5.78 -24.56 9.78
CA VAL A 253 4.94 -25.57 10.46
C VAL A 253 3.47 -25.16 10.56
N ALA A 254 3.14 -23.88 10.35
CA ALA A 254 1.79 -23.41 10.16
C ALA A 254 1.73 -22.07 9.41
N GLU A 255 0.79 -21.95 8.48
CA GLU A 255 0.33 -20.66 7.95
C GLU A 255 -1.13 -20.46 8.36
N LEU A 256 -1.42 -19.27 8.90
CA LEU A 256 -2.71 -18.88 9.47
C LEU A 256 -3.14 -17.55 8.84
N TYR A 257 -4.28 -17.57 8.16
CA TYR A 257 -4.86 -16.39 7.50
C TYR A 257 -6.25 -16.08 8.10
N PRO A 258 -6.34 -15.54 9.33
CA PRO A 258 -7.57 -15.00 9.86
C PRO A 258 -8.09 -13.82 9.01
N LYS A 259 -9.41 -13.68 8.95
CA LYS A 259 -10.06 -12.53 8.31
C LYS A 259 -9.74 -11.24 9.07
N LEU A 260 -9.44 -10.18 8.32
CA LEU A 260 -9.22 -8.83 8.86
C LEU A 260 -10.47 -8.35 9.62
N GLY A 261 -10.26 -7.73 10.78
CA GLY A 261 -11.30 -7.26 11.68
C GLY A 261 -11.77 -8.30 12.70
N SER A 262 -10.99 -9.35 12.96
CA SER A 262 -11.41 -10.40 13.91
C SER A 262 -11.27 -9.95 15.37
N PRO A 263 -12.31 -10.12 16.21
CA PRO A 263 -12.20 -9.93 17.67
C PRO A 263 -11.54 -11.13 18.38
N ASN A 264 -11.33 -12.26 17.70
CA ASN A 264 -11.02 -13.55 18.32
C ASN A 264 -9.93 -14.29 17.53
N TYR A 265 -8.91 -14.77 18.24
CA TYR A 265 -7.78 -15.54 17.71
C TYR A 265 -7.57 -16.87 18.45
N GLN A 266 -8.54 -17.35 19.24
CA GLN A 266 -8.36 -18.55 20.06
C GLN A 266 -8.06 -19.81 19.22
N THR A 267 -8.59 -19.91 17.99
CA THR A 267 -8.31 -21.02 17.07
C THR A 267 -6.86 -20.99 16.60
N GLU A 268 -6.41 -19.81 16.15
CA GLU A 268 -5.08 -19.54 15.63
C GLU A 268 -4.03 -19.76 16.72
N ILE A 269 -4.24 -19.17 17.90
CA ILE A 269 -3.37 -19.32 19.07
C ILE A 269 -3.30 -20.78 19.54
N SER A 270 -4.41 -21.53 19.47
CA SER A 270 -4.40 -22.96 19.79
C SER A 270 -3.59 -23.77 18.78
N ARG A 271 -3.63 -23.42 17.48
CA ARG A 271 -2.75 -24.03 16.46
C ARG A 271 -1.27 -23.68 16.71
N LEU A 272 -0.94 -22.42 17.01
CA LEU A 272 0.42 -21.98 17.34
C LEU A 272 0.98 -22.74 18.56
N ALA A 273 0.21 -22.80 19.66
CA ALA A 273 0.60 -23.50 20.88
C ALA A 273 0.74 -25.04 20.68
N THR A 274 -0.05 -25.63 19.77
CA THR A 274 0.06 -27.05 19.42
C THR A 274 1.32 -27.33 18.59
N ALA A 275 1.63 -26.46 17.62
CA ALA A 275 2.79 -26.59 16.74
C ALA A 275 4.12 -26.35 17.47
N ARG A 276 4.15 -25.49 18.49
CA ARG A 276 5.36 -25.07 19.25
C ARG A 276 6.54 -24.67 18.34
N PRO A 277 6.35 -23.69 17.43
CA PRO A 277 7.41 -23.21 16.57
C PRO A 277 8.49 -22.47 17.37
N ASP A 278 9.72 -22.48 16.87
CA ASP A 278 10.80 -21.62 17.36
C ASP A 278 10.43 -20.12 17.24
N VAL A 279 9.70 -19.78 16.18
CA VAL A 279 9.34 -18.39 15.82
C VAL A 279 7.86 -18.29 15.43
N VAL A 280 7.20 -17.23 15.90
CA VAL A 280 5.91 -16.78 15.35
C VAL A 280 6.10 -15.44 14.65
N PHE A 281 5.91 -15.42 13.34
CA PHE A 281 5.87 -14.19 12.54
C PHE A 281 4.41 -13.73 12.39
N SER A 282 4.13 -12.45 12.68
CA SER A 282 2.81 -11.87 12.46
C SER A 282 2.85 -10.51 11.77
N ASN A 283 2.02 -10.40 10.74
CA ASN A 283 1.71 -9.17 10.01
C ASN A 283 0.27 -8.68 10.27
N LEU A 284 -0.34 -9.07 11.41
CA LEU A 284 -1.59 -8.48 11.90
C LEU A 284 -1.38 -7.01 12.28
N TRP A 285 -2.44 -6.19 12.19
CA TRP A 285 -2.34 -4.74 12.40
C TRP A 285 -3.62 -4.13 13.00
N GLY A 286 -3.49 -2.98 13.67
CA GLY A 286 -4.62 -2.31 14.33
C GLY A 286 -5.26 -3.17 15.42
N ALA A 287 -6.60 -3.17 15.51
CA ALA A 287 -7.33 -3.92 16.54
C ALA A 287 -7.06 -5.43 16.48
N ASP A 288 -6.84 -5.99 15.28
CA ASP A 288 -6.46 -7.39 15.07
C ASP A 288 -5.15 -7.75 15.79
N LEU A 289 -4.14 -6.88 15.71
CA LEU A 289 -2.87 -7.04 16.41
C LEU A 289 -3.04 -6.88 17.93
N GLU A 290 -3.77 -5.86 18.38
CA GLU A 290 -4.04 -5.66 19.81
C GLU A 290 -4.76 -6.87 20.43
N ASN A 291 -5.77 -7.39 19.73
CA ASN A 291 -6.52 -8.58 20.12
C ASN A 291 -5.63 -9.82 20.15
N PHE A 292 -4.83 -10.05 19.11
CA PHE A 292 -3.89 -11.18 19.08
C PHE A 292 -2.89 -11.13 20.24
N VAL A 293 -2.23 -9.99 20.48
CA VAL A 293 -1.25 -9.85 21.59
C VAL A 293 -1.92 -10.12 22.94
N ARG A 294 -3.05 -9.48 23.23
CA ARG A 294 -3.79 -9.64 24.50
C ARG A 294 -4.26 -11.09 24.71
N GLN A 295 -4.59 -11.83 23.64
CA GLN A 295 -5.05 -13.22 23.70
C GLN A 295 -3.92 -14.24 23.73
N ALA A 296 -2.78 -13.96 23.08
CA ALA A 296 -1.64 -14.87 22.95
C ALA A 296 -0.70 -14.83 24.17
N ALA A 297 -0.59 -13.67 24.85
CA ALA A 297 0.20 -13.52 26.07
C ALA A 297 -0.19 -14.49 27.21
N PRO A 298 -1.46 -14.58 27.67
CA PRO A 298 -1.86 -15.54 28.70
C PRO A 298 -1.85 -17.00 28.23
N ARG A 299 -1.65 -17.25 26.93
CA ARG A 299 -1.47 -18.58 26.32
C ARG A 299 0.01 -18.96 26.18
N GLY A 300 0.95 -18.11 26.62
CA GLY A 300 2.38 -18.41 26.69
C GLY A 300 3.16 -18.28 25.38
N ILE A 301 2.54 -17.81 24.28
CA ILE A 301 3.18 -17.76 22.95
C ILE A 301 4.48 -16.93 22.95
N PHE A 302 4.49 -15.81 23.67
CA PHE A 302 5.67 -14.95 23.83
C PHE A 302 6.77 -15.53 24.75
N THR A 303 6.51 -16.65 25.40
CA THR A 303 7.46 -17.37 26.27
C THR A 303 7.95 -18.67 25.62
N SER A 304 7.13 -19.30 24.77
CA SER A 304 7.47 -20.53 24.05
C SER A 304 8.26 -20.30 22.76
N SER A 305 8.17 -19.10 22.19
CA SER A 305 8.59 -18.79 20.82
C SER A 305 9.16 -17.39 20.73
N GLN A 306 10.16 -17.16 19.86
CA GLN A 306 10.54 -15.81 19.47
C GLN A 306 9.40 -15.22 18.63
N VAL A 307 8.74 -14.17 19.12
CA VAL A 307 7.69 -13.49 18.34
C VAL A 307 8.30 -12.34 17.54
N ILE A 308 7.87 -12.21 16.29
CA ILE A 308 8.07 -11.05 15.41
C ILE A 308 6.69 -10.44 15.15
N LEU A 309 6.51 -9.16 15.52
CA LEU A 309 5.33 -8.38 15.20
C LEU A 309 5.74 -7.28 14.20
N ALA A 310 5.44 -7.48 12.92
CA ALA A 310 5.92 -6.60 11.85
C ALA A 310 5.30 -5.19 11.87
N LEU A 311 4.21 -4.99 12.62
CA LEU A 311 3.61 -3.69 12.93
C LEU A 311 3.57 -3.42 14.44
N GLY A 312 4.40 -4.13 15.22
CA GLY A 312 4.40 -4.15 16.69
C GLY A 312 4.63 -2.80 17.36
N GLU A 313 5.25 -1.84 16.65
CA GLU A 313 5.39 -0.47 17.11
C GLU A 313 4.04 0.20 17.40
N THR A 314 3.04 -0.04 16.54
CA THR A 314 1.72 0.62 16.62
C THR A 314 0.93 0.29 17.88
N VAL A 315 1.32 -0.77 18.61
CA VAL A 315 0.63 -1.24 19.82
C VAL A 315 1.45 -1.05 21.10
N LEU A 316 2.69 -0.55 21.03
CA LEU A 316 3.57 -0.37 22.20
C LEU A 316 2.90 0.41 23.34
N GLN A 317 2.20 1.50 23.00
CA GLN A 317 1.49 2.36 23.96
C GLN A 317 0.18 1.75 24.51
N ARG A 318 -0.34 0.67 23.91
CA ARG A 318 -1.70 0.15 24.16
C ARG A 318 -1.75 -1.26 24.73
N VAL A 319 -0.78 -2.12 24.42
CA VAL A 319 -0.70 -3.50 24.90
C VAL A 319 0.62 -3.75 25.64
N PRO A 320 0.61 -4.44 26.79
CA PRO A 320 1.84 -4.74 27.53
C PRO A 320 2.62 -5.86 26.83
N LEU A 321 3.55 -5.50 25.94
CA LEU A 321 4.52 -6.45 25.41
C LEU A 321 5.59 -6.80 26.47
N PRO A 322 6.08 -8.06 26.50
CA PRO A 322 7.31 -8.41 27.21
C PRO A 322 8.53 -7.85 26.45
N ASP A 323 9.70 -7.85 27.08
CA ASP A 323 10.95 -7.49 26.42
C ASP A 323 11.39 -8.60 25.44
N GLY A 324 12.17 -8.26 24.40
CA GLY A 324 12.73 -9.21 23.44
C GLY A 324 11.80 -9.63 22.29
N VAL A 325 10.57 -9.13 22.22
CA VAL A 325 9.72 -9.27 21.02
C VAL A 325 10.32 -8.45 19.89
N ILE A 326 10.57 -9.08 18.74
CA ILE A 326 11.09 -8.39 17.55
C ILE A 326 9.98 -7.53 16.97
N VAL A 327 10.27 -6.24 16.78
CA VAL A 327 9.33 -5.24 16.29
C VAL A 327 10.03 -4.33 15.28
N GLY A 328 9.27 -3.76 14.36
CA GLY A 328 9.74 -2.74 13.44
C GLY A 328 8.60 -1.85 12.97
N VAL A 329 8.91 -0.96 12.02
CA VAL A 329 8.12 0.26 11.76
C VAL A 329 7.78 0.48 10.28
N LEU A 330 7.82 -0.59 9.48
CA LEU A 330 7.58 -0.62 8.03
C LEU A 330 8.25 0.56 7.28
N GLY A 331 9.58 0.58 7.27
CA GLY A 331 10.37 1.74 6.87
C GLY A 331 11.17 2.32 8.04
N ASP A 332 11.34 3.65 8.05
CA ASP A 332 12.15 4.37 9.05
C ASP A 332 11.32 5.17 10.07
N GLY A 333 10.00 5.00 10.08
CA GLY A 333 9.02 5.83 10.80
C GLY A 333 9.06 5.86 12.34
N TRP A 334 10.15 5.44 12.98
CA TRP A 334 10.29 5.43 14.44
C TRP A 334 10.73 6.80 14.98
N TRP A 335 9.82 7.51 15.65
CA TRP A 335 10.06 8.86 16.17
C TRP A 335 11.09 8.94 17.31
N MET A 336 11.35 7.83 18.03
CA MET A 336 12.44 7.75 19.02
C MET A 336 13.75 7.21 18.44
N SER A 337 13.86 7.02 17.12
CA SER A 337 15.13 6.61 16.51
C SER A 337 16.20 7.71 16.62
N PRO A 338 17.51 7.36 16.58
CA PRO A 338 18.61 8.32 16.64
C PRO A 338 18.46 9.49 15.68
N ASP A 339 18.23 9.23 14.39
CA ASP A 339 18.08 10.27 13.36
C ASP A 339 16.84 11.14 13.61
N ALA A 340 15.72 10.53 14.04
CA ALA A 340 14.48 11.24 14.37
C ALA A 340 14.63 12.15 15.59
N LYS A 341 15.39 11.71 16.61
CA LYS A 341 15.68 12.52 17.81
C LYS A 341 16.71 13.62 17.55
N ALA A 342 17.54 13.48 16.53
CA ALA A 342 18.46 14.52 16.07
C ALA A 342 17.76 15.64 15.27
N LYS A 343 16.57 15.37 14.70
CA LYS A 343 15.74 16.30 13.93
C LYS A 343 14.76 17.09 14.83
N PRO A 344 14.97 18.39 15.09
CA PRO A 344 14.12 19.18 15.99
C PRO A 344 12.66 19.28 15.52
N GLU A 345 12.42 19.27 14.20
CA GLU A 345 11.10 19.23 13.58
C GLU A 345 10.31 17.98 13.97
N THR A 346 10.98 16.85 14.16
CA THR A 346 10.39 15.55 14.48
C THR A 346 10.09 15.42 15.97
N VAL A 347 10.99 15.92 16.82
CA VAL A 347 10.72 16.09 18.25
C VAL A 347 9.53 17.03 18.47
N LYS A 348 9.48 18.16 17.75
CA LYS A 348 8.34 19.08 17.78
C LYS A 348 7.06 18.40 17.30
N PHE A 349 7.08 17.68 16.19
CA PHE A 349 5.92 16.94 15.67
C PHE A 349 5.41 15.93 16.70
N ALA A 350 6.29 15.15 17.33
CA ALA A 350 5.90 14.12 18.29
C ALA A 350 5.24 14.69 19.56
N GLU A 351 5.79 15.76 20.14
CA GLU A 351 5.16 16.41 21.30
C GLU A 351 3.90 17.20 20.92
N ALA A 352 3.84 17.84 19.74
CA ALA A 352 2.62 18.51 19.27
C ALA A 352 1.47 17.51 18.97
N TYR A 353 1.81 16.35 18.40
CA TYR A 353 0.88 15.24 18.20
C TYR A 353 0.34 14.74 19.54
N LYS A 354 1.23 14.44 20.50
CA LYS A 354 0.84 14.02 21.85
C LYS A 354 -0.01 15.06 22.60
N ALA A 355 0.34 16.34 22.51
CA ALA A 355 -0.42 17.42 23.13
C ALA A 355 -1.85 17.55 22.57
N ARG A 356 -2.08 17.17 21.31
CA ARG A 356 -3.39 17.21 20.64
C ARG A 356 -4.20 15.93 20.75
N PHE A 357 -3.53 14.77 20.82
CA PHE A 357 -4.18 13.44 20.68
C PHE A 357 -3.96 12.48 21.87
N GLY A 358 -3.16 12.85 22.87
CA GLY A 358 -2.96 12.08 24.12
C GLY A 358 -1.93 10.94 24.04
N GLU A 359 -1.79 10.29 22.88
CA GLU A 359 -0.74 9.31 22.58
C GLU A 359 0.42 9.96 21.80
N TYR A 360 1.65 9.46 21.93
CA TYR A 360 2.74 9.78 20.99
C TYR A 360 2.41 9.24 19.58
N PRO A 361 2.99 9.80 18.50
CA PRO A 361 2.76 9.27 17.15
C PRO A 361 3.28 7.83 17.03
N ALA A 362 2.65 7.07 16.15
CA ALA A 362 3.13 5.77 15.68
C ALA A 362 3.69 5.91 14.26
N PHE A 363 4.34 4.88 13.71
CA PHE A 363 4.89 4.97 12.35
C PHE A 363 3.87 5.33 11.25
N PRO A 364 2.56 4.96 11.32
CA PRO A 364 1.58 5.42 10.33
C PRO A 364 1.34 6.94 10.38
N SER A 365 1.49 7.56 11.55
CA SER A 365 1.49 9.03 11.69
C SER A 365 2.66 9.66 10.95
N ILE A 366 3.85 9.05 11.06
CA ILE A 366 5.05 9.52 10.37
C ILE A 366 4.96 9.28 8.86
N LYS A 367 4.51 8.10 8.39
CA LYS A 367 4.26 7.81 6.97
C LYS A 367 3.32 8.84 6.33
N MET A 368 2.23 9.21 7.01
CA MET A 368 1.31 10.25 6.54
C MET A 368 1.96 11.64 6.52
N ALA A 369 2.65 12.04 7.59
CA ALA A 369 3.32 13.34 7.65
C ALA A 369 4.39 13.48 6.56
N ASN A 370 5.19 12.43 6.35
CA ASN A 370 6.19 12.34 5.30
C ASN A 370 5.56 12.40 3.90
N ALA A 371 4.40 11.76 3.68
CA ALA A 371 3.65 11.87 2.42
C ALA A 371 3.14 13.30 2.15
N LEU A 372 2.73 14.05 3.16
CA LEU A 372 2.33 15.46 3.01
C LEU A 372 3.53 16.41 2.80
N ILE A 373 4.68 16.13 3.41
CA ILE A 373 5.95 16.83 3.11
C ILE A 373 6.34 16.58 1.65
N TYR A 374 6.23 15.34 1.17
CA TYR A 374 6.50 14.96 -0.22
C TYR A 374 5.56 15.67 -1.21
N VAL A 375 4.24 15.70 -0.94
CA VAL A 375 3.28 16.47 -1.75
C VAL A 375 3.65 17.95 -1.79
N LYS A 376 4.00 18.56 -0.65
CA LYS A 376 4.43 19.97 -0.63
C LYS A 376 5.68 20.21 -1.46
N ALA A 377 6.72 19.38 -1.28
CA ALA A 377 7.97 19.52 -2.01
C ALA A 377 7.77 19.38 -3.54
N ALA A 378 6.89 18.48 -3.98
CA ALA A 378 6.53 18.36 -5.40
C ALA A 378 5.85 19.62 -5.95
N TYR A 379 4.92 20.23 -5.21
CA TYR A 379 4.34 21.52 -5.59
C TYR A 379 5.37 22.65 -5.63
N ASP A 380 6.22 22.77 -4.60
CA ASP A 380 7.28 23.79 -4.54
C ASP A 380 8.25 23.65 -5.74
N ALA A 381 8.66 22.42 -6.07
CA ALA A 381 9.54 22.12 -7.20
C ALA A 381 8.88 22.37 -8.57
N ALA A 382 7.59 22.03 -8.73
CA ALA A 382 6.84 22.34 -9.94
C ALA A 382 6.67 23.87 -10.14
N MET A 383 6.35 24.60 -9.07
CA MET A 383 6.32 26.07 -9.09
C MET A 383 7.70 26.67 -9.42
N GLN A 384 8.80 26.09 -8.93
CA GLN A 384 10.14 26.52 -9.29
C GLN A 384 10.45 26.30 -10.78
N LYS A 385 10.02 25.17 -11.36
CA LYS A 385 10.18 24.88 -12.80
C LYS A 385 9.36 25.80 -13.70
N ASN A 386 8.11 26.12 -13.35
CA ASN A 386 7.15 26.77 -14.26
C ASN A 386 7.04 28.30 -14.14
N GLY A 387 7.88 28.94 -13.31
CA GLY A 387 7.88 30.39 -13.09
C GLY A 387 6.87 30.86 -12.05
N SER A 388 6.70 30.10 -10.95
CA SER A 388 5.81 30.39 -9.82
C SER A 388 4.31 30.42 -10.15
N LYS A 389 3.92 29.74 -11.24
CA LYS A 389 2.51 29.51 -11.63
C LYS A 389 1.94 28.31 -10.87
N TRP A 390 0.63 28.22 -10.73
CA TRP A 390 0.04 27.03 -10.12
C TRP A 390 0.28 25.79 -11.01
N PRO A 391 0.82 24.68 -10.49
CA PRO A 391 1.09 23.49 -11.30
C PRO A 391 -0.18 22.77 -11.75
N THR A 392 -0.16 22.32 -13.00
CA THR A 392 -1.07 21.29 -13.53
C THR A 392 -0.77 19.91 -12.92
N ARG A 393 -1.70 18.97 -13.09
CA ARG A 393 -1.51 17.55 -12.67
C ARG A 393 -0.27 16.91 -13.32
N ALA A 394 0.03 17.24 -14.57
CA ALA A 394 1.18 16.73 -15.30
C ALA A 394 2.52 17.32 -14.80
N GLU A 395 2.58 18.63 -14.52
CA GLU A 395 3.77 19.25 -13.91
C GLU A 395 4.04 18.73 -12.50
N LEU A 396 2.98 18.45 -11.73
CA LEU A 396 3.11 17.86 -10.40
C LEU A 396 3.64 16.42 -10.47
N ALA A 397 3.17 15.61 -11.43
CA ALA A 397 3.68 14.26 -11.68
C ALA A 397 5.17 14.27 -12.09
N ASP A 398 5.58 15.19 -12.98
CA ASP A 398 6.98 15.37 -13.37
C ASP A 398 7.86 15.86 -12.20
N ALA A 399 7.33 16.67 -11.28
CA ALA A 399 8.04 17.08 -10.06
C ALA A 399 8.13 15.98 -9.00
N MET A 400 7.21 15.00 -8.99
CA MET A 400 7.28 13.83 -8.10
C MET A 400 8.26 12.76 -8.60
N LYS A 401 8.40 12.57 -9.91
CA LYS A 401 9.19 11.47 -10.49
C LYS A 401 10.68 11.55 -10.16
N GLY A 402 11.21 10.51 -9.51
CA GLY A 402 12.63 10.43 -9.13
C GLY A 402 13.05 11.45 -8.07
N SER A 403 12.09 12.06 -7.37
CA SER A 403 12.34 13.14 -6.43
C SER A 403 12.92 12.62 -5.12
N LYS A 404 13.70 13.48 -4.44
CA LYS A 404 14.33 13.21 -3.15
C LYS A 404 13.98 14.34 -2.18
N VAL A 405 13.30 14.01 -1.10
CA VAL A 405 12.69 14.96 -0.16
C VAL A 405 13.06 14.57 1.26
N GLU A 406 13.64 15.50 2.03
CA GLU A 406 13.91 15.29 3.46
C GLU A 406 12.61 15.15 4.25
N THR A 407 12.57 14.20 5.17
CA THR A 407 11.39 13.87 5.97
C THR A 407 11.67 13.94 7.47
N LEU A 408 10.68 13.63 8.31
CA LEU A 408 10.85 13.60 9.76
C LEU A 408 11.86 12.53 10.23
N THR A 409 12.02 11.43 9.49
CA THR A 409 12.79 10.24 9.94
C THR A 409 13.99 9.89 9.06
N GLY A 410 14.11 10.52 7.91
CA GLY A 410 15.18 10.28 6.94
C GLY A 410 14.92 11.07 5.67
N THR A 411 14.88 10.37 4.55
CA THR A 411 14.61 10.95 3.22
C THR A 411 13.65 10.06 2.45
N ALA A 412 12.58 10.63 1.89
CA ALA A 412 11.75 9.97 0.90
C ALA A 412 12.41 10.13 -0.48
N GLN A 413 12.79 9.04 -1.12
CA GLN A 413 13.36 9.04 -2.46
C GLN A 413 12.57 8.10 -3.36
N THR A 414 11.91 8.63 -4.39
CA THR A 414 11.28 7.78 -5.41
C THR A 414 12.29 7.37 -6.48
N ARG A 415 12.07 6.19 -7.05
CA ARG A 415 12.84 5.61 -8.15
C ARG A 415 12.24 5.98 -9.51
N ALA A 416 12.84 5.47 -10.58
CA ALA A 416 12.33 5.63 -11.95
C ALA A 416 10.96 4.96 -12.21
N ASP A 417 10.59 3.96 -11.40
CA ASP A 417 9.29 3.30 -11.32
C ASP A 417 8.36 3.92 -10.25
N ASN A 418 8.67 5.14 -9.79
CA ASN A 418 7.96 5.91 -8.77
C ASN A 418 7.89 5.26 -7.37
N ASP A 419 8.58 4.13 -7.16
CA ASP A 419 8.60 3.39 -5.88
C ASP A 419 9.65 3.96 -4.91
N GLY A 420 9.44 3.78 -3.61
CA GLY A 420 10.23 4.41 -2.56
C GLY A 420 11.43 3.58 -2.12
N LEU A 421 12.61 4.19 -2.14
CA LEU A 421 13.79 3.69 -1.43
C LEU A 421 13.74 4.20 0.02
N VAL A 422 13.26 3.36 0.93
CA VAL A 422 13.15 3.70 2.36
C VAL A 422 13.87 2.65 3.22
N ASP A 423 14.76 3.15 4.07
CA ASP A 423 15.51 2.37 5.07
C ASP A 423 14.57 1.64 6.03
N GLN A 424 15.02 0.53 6.60
CA GLN A 424 14.21 -0.33 7.46
C GLN A 424 14.75 -0.33 8.89
N ILE A 425 13.95 0.17 9.82
CA ILE A 425 14.25 0.09 11.26
C ILE A 425 13.56 -1.14 11.86
N VAL A 426 14.40 -2.06 12.34
CA VAL A 426 13.99 -3.25 13.11
C VAL A 426 14.74 -3.25 14.44
N GLY A 427 14.05 -3.63 15.51
CA GLY A 427 14.60 -3.69 16.86
C GLY A 427 13.89 -4.72 17.72
N VAL A 428 14.05 -4.62 19.04
CA VAL A 428 13.27 -5.40 20.01
C VAL A 428 12.63 -4.48 21.04
N THR A 429 11.49 -4.91 21.57
CA THR A 429 10.89 -4.31 22.76
C THR A 429 11.87 -4.32 23.94
N VAL A 430 12.07 -3.16 24.55
CA VAL A 430 12.77 -3.00 25.83
C VAL A 430 12.03 -2.01 26.72
N ARG A 431 11.91 -2.31 28.01
CA ARG A 431 11.41 -1.38 29.03
C ARG A 431 12.49 -0.36 29.40
N MET A 432 12.12 0.91 29.42
CA MET A 432 12.95 2.01 29.92
C MET A 432 12.19 2.80 30.97
N SER A 433 12.84 3.16 32.08
CA SER A 433 12.22 3.94 33.17
C SER A 433 11.70 5.32 32.76
N ALA A 434 12.18 5.85 31.63
CA ALA A 434 11.76 7.14 31.07
C ALA A 434 10.45 7.09 30.25
N GLN A 435 9.89 5.89 29.99
CA GLN A 435 8.61 5.74 29.28
C GLN A 435 7.70 4.77 30.03
N GLN A 436 6.38 4.99 29.95
CA GLN A 436 5.38 4.11 30.58
C GLN A 436 5.05 2.87 29.74
N PHE A 437 5.65 2.76 28.55
CA PHE A 437 5.46 1.70 27.56
C PHE A 437 6.83 1.17 27.08
N PRO A 438 6.91 -0.07 26.57
CA PRO A 438 8.14 -0.58 25.96
C PRO A 438 8.52 0.25 24.74
N VAL A 439 9.82 0.50 24.54
CA VAL A 439 10.35 1.18 23.35
C VAL A 439 11.10 0.20 22.46
N ILE A 440 11.40 0.60 21.23
CA ILE A 440 12.29 -0.16 20.35
C ILE A 440 13.74 0.10 20.77
N GLY A 441 14.38 -0.91 21.35
CA GLY A 441 15.80 -0.96 21.65
C GLY A 441 16.56 -1.86 20.68
N ASP A 442 17.88 -1.87 20.84
CA ASP A 442 18.80 -2.79 20.16
C ASP A 442 18.66 -2.79 18.62
N MET A 443 18.42 -1.59 18.08
CA MET A 443 17.98 -1.34 16.71
C MET A 443 19.05 -1.57 15.64
N VAL A 444 18.56 -1.81 14.42
CA VAL A 444 19.29 -1.69 13.15
C VAL A 444 18.54 -0.75 12.22
N ARG A 445 19.26 0.06 11.44
CA ARG A 445 18.75 0.78 10.27
C ARG A 445 19.37 0.16 9.01
N TYR A 446 18.68 -0.79 8.38
CA TYR A 446 19.13 -1.35 7.09
C TYR A 446 18.86 -0.37 5.95
N LYS A 447 19.77 -0.27 4.98
CA LYS A 447 19.58 0.62 3.84
C LYS A 447 18.57 0.05 2.84
N GLY A 448 17.59 0.86 2.44
CA GLY A 448 16.51 0.43 1.54
C GLY A 448 17.03 -0.07 0.19
N GLU A 449 18.04 0.61 -0.34
CA GLU A 449 18.78 0.22 -1.55
C GLU A 449 19.50 -1.13 -1.46
N SER A 450 19.88 -1.57 -0.25
CA SER A 450 20.51 -2.89 -0.04
C SER A 450 19.48 -4.02 0.03
N LEU A 451 18.24 -3.72 0.40
CA LEU A 451 17.17 -4.71 0.62
C LEU A 451 16.09 -4.71 -0.48
N MET A 452 16.39 -4.11 -1.64
CA MET A 452 15.47 -4.06 -2.78
C MET A 452 16.12 -4.56 -4.08
N PRO A 453 15.35 -5.21 -4.97
CA PRO A 453 15.76 -5.45 -6.35
C PRO A 453 15.84 -4.13 -7.12
N GLN A 454 16.52 -4.13 -8.27
CA GLN A 454 16.49 -2.97 -9.17
C GLN A 454 15.08 -2.76 -9.76
N ALA A 455 14.78 -1.55 -10.22
CA ALA A 455 13.49 -1.23 -10.85
C ALA A 455 13.22 -2.17 -12.04
N GLY A 456 12.00 -2.75 -12.08
CA GLY A 456 11.58 -3.72 -13.11
C GLY A 456 12.13 -5.15 -12.96
N GLN A 457 12.90 -5.48 -11.92
CA GLN A 457 13.24 -6.87 -11.58
C GLN A 457 12.15 -7.49 -10.69
N ASP A 458 11.81 -8.76 -10.91
CA ASP A 458 10.89 -9.49 -10.03
C ASP A 458 11.52 -9.68 -8.62
N PRO A 459 10.87 -9.22 -7.54
CA PRO A 459 11.47 -9.26 -6.20
C PRO A 459 11.69 -10.67 -5.65
N LEU A 460 10.89 -11.67 -6.06
CA LEU A 460 10.98 -13.02 -5.53
C LEU A 460 12.07 -13.82 -6.27
N ALA A 461 12.24 -13.58 -7.57
CA ALA A 461 13.40 -14.03 -8.32
C ALA A 461 14.70 -13.44 -7.76
N TRP A 462 14.72 -12.14 -7.42
CA TRP A 462 15.85 -11.51 -6.73
C TRP A 462 16.10 -12.13 -5.34
N ILE A 463 15.07 -12.30 -4.50
CA ILE A 463 15.20 -12.94 -3.19
C ILE A 463 15.76 -14.36 -3.30
N ALA A 464 15.35 -15.13 -4.33
CA ALA A 464 15.88 -16.46 -4.60
C ALA A 464 17.37 -16.48 -5.01
N THR A 465 18.00 -15.33 -5.31
CA THR A 465 19.46 -15.23 -5.51
C THR A 465 20.25 -14.94 -4.24
N LEU A 466 19.57 -14.55 -3.14
CA LEU A 466 20.22 -14.23 -1.88
C LEU A 466 20.86 -15.48 -1.25
N LYS A 467 21.92 -15.26 -0.47
CA LYS A 467 22.73 -16.30 0.19
C LYS A 467 23.06 -15.88 1.62
N PRO A 468 23.42 -16.80 2.53
CA PRO A 468 23.84 -16.45 3.88
C PRO A 468 24.92 -15.35 3.95
N GLU A 469 25.77 -15.26 2.92
CA GLU A 469 26.80 -14.22 2.77
C GLU A 469 26.23 -12.81 2.70
N PHE A 470 25.12 -12.59 1.98
CA PHE A 470 24.49 -11.27 1.83
C PHE A 470 24.07 -10.69 3.19
N ALA A 471 23.67 -11.53 4.14
CA ALA A 471 23.34 -11.09 5.48
C ALA A 471 24.57 -10.71 6.32
N LYS A 472 25.79 -11.17 5.99
CA LYS A 472 27.00 -10.95 6.82
C LYS A 472 27.49 -9.50 6.77
N ASP A 473 27.44 -8.89 5.58
CA ASP A 473 27.95 -7.54 5.32
C ASP A 473 26.98 -6.43 5.78
N LEU A 474 25.78 -6.79 6.23
CA LEU A 474 24.75 -5.85 6.69
C LEU A 474 24.92 -5.48 8.19
N PRO A 475 24.49 -4.26 8.60
CA PRO A 475 24.54 -3.82 10.00
C PRO A 475 23.83 -4.77 10.96
N LYS A 476 24.36 -4.91 12.18
CA LYS A 476 23.96 -5.92 13.17
C LYS A 476 23.12 -5.36 14.32
N PRO A 477 22.29 -6.18 15.01
CA PRO A 477 21.47 -5.73 16.13
C PRO A 477 22.23 -4.87 17.14
N GLY A 478 21.64 -3.74 17.52
CA GLY A 478 22.27 -2.74 18.37
C GLY A 478 23.31 -1.85 17.68
N SER A 479 23.47 -1.87 16.36
CA SER A 479 24.39 -0.96 15.63
C SER A 479 23.87 0.47 15.47
N TYR A 480 22.55 0.68 15.58
CA TYR A 480 21.90 1.99 15.46
C TYR A 480 21.51 2.49 16.87
N LYS A 481 22.17 3.57 17.35
CA LYS A 481 22.13 4.05 18.75
C LYS A 481 22.07 5.58 18.83
#